data_AF-A0A937XV19-F1
#
_entry.id   AF-A0A937XV19-F1
#
_cell.length_a   1.000
_cell.length_b   1.000
_cell.length_c   1.000
_cell.angle_alpha   90.00
_cell.angle_beta   90.00
_cell.angle_gamma   90.00
#
_symmetry.space_group_name_H-M   'P 1'
#
loop_
_entity.id
_entity.type
_entity.pdbx_description
1 polymer ?
#
loop_
_entity_poly.entity_id
_entity_poly.type
_entity_poly.pdbx_seq_one_letter_code
_entity_poly.pdbx_strand_id
1 'polypeptide(L)'
;MRVLLNFRSGFAGLREGFEALGHEVVENRWAADVAGIDLCVGDFVDCTRNLRRTLSHARALRSARVPFIALNRDARWHRGVHPFRLGLVSALAPLDGYATNSQQEGRRFSRRTLYCPNAARESVYRVTL
;
A
#
# COMPACT_ATOMS: atom_id res chain seq x y z
N MET A 1 12.82 -2.05 12.47
CA MET A 1 11.38 -2.31 12.22
C MET A 1 11.25 -3.34 11.13
N ARG A 2 10.20 -4.16 11.17
CA ARG A 2 9.87 -5.11 10.10
C ARG A 2 8.71 -4.56 9.30
N VAL A 3 8.93 -4.36 8.00
CA VAL A 3 7.95 -3.78 7.08
C VAL A 3 7.44 -4.89 6.17
N LEU A 4 6.12 -5.08 6.15
CA LEU A 4 5.45 -6.02 5.26
C LEU A 4 5.07 -5.34 3.95
N LEU A 5 5.59 -5.84 2.84
CA LEU A 5 5.27 -5.37 1.48
C LEU A 5 4.40 -6.40 0.75
N ASN A 6 3.13 -6.08 0.58
CA ASN A 6 2.14 -6.93 -0.08
C ASN A 6 1.89 -6.46 -1.52
N PHE A 7 2.85 -6.81 -2.39
CA PHE A 7 2.81 -6.53 -3.83
C PHE A 7 3.01 -7.83 -4.60
N ARG A 8 1.99 -8.24 -5.38
CA ARG A 8 1.98 -9.55 -6.08
C ARG A 8 3.24 -9.84 -6.90
N SER A 9 3.86 -8.83 -7.50
CA SER A 9 5.07 -8.96 -8.34
C SER A 9 6.32 -8.39 -7.66
N GLY A 10 6.26 -8.16 -6.34
CA GLY A 10 7.27 -7.40 -5.61
C GLY A 10 7.23 -5.90 -5.92
N PHE A 11 8.04 -5.14 -5.19
CA PHE A 11 8.25 -3.71 -5.42
C PHE A 11 9.68 -3.31 -5.05
N ALA A 12 10.62 -3.54 -5.97
CA ALA A 12 12.06 -3.37 -5.73
C ALA A 12 12.42 -1.97 -5.18
N GLY A 13 11.85 -0.89 -5.73
CA GLY A 13 12.19 0.47 -5.28
C GLY A 13 11.77 0.77 -3.83
N LEU A 14 10.68 0.17 -3.36
CA LEU A 14 10.18 0.37 -2.01
C LEU A 14 10.94 -0.52 -1.03
N ARG A 15 11.27 -1.75 -1.46
CA ARG A 15 12.17 -2.64 -0.73
C ARG A 15 13.52 -1.96 -0.49
N GLU A 16 14.17 -1.49 -1.54
CA GLU A 16 15.45 -0.78 -1.46
C GLU A 16 15.36 0.45 -0.56
N GLY A 17 14.29 1.24 -0.68
CA GLY A 17 14.07 2.40 0.19
C GLY A 17 13.99 2.03 1.67
N PHE A 18 13.22 1.00 2.04
CA PHE A 18 13.12 0.56 3.43
C PHE A 18 14.40 -0.10 3.94
N GLU A 19 15.06 -0.93 3.13
CA GLU A 19 16.33 -1.57 3.49
C GLU A 19 17.44 -0.53 3.68
N ALA A 20 17.52 0.50 2.83
CA ALA A 20 18.47 1.61 2.98
C ALA A 20 18.25 2.43 4.27
N LEU A 21 17.03 2.45 4.79
CA LEU A 21 16.68 3.06 6.08
C LEU A 21 16.91 2.11 7.28
N GLY A 22 17.48 0.92 7.06
CA GLY A 22 17.79 -0.06 8.11
C GLY A 22 16.59 -0.88 8.56
N HIS A 23 15.56 -1.02 7.74
CA HIS A 23 14.38 -1.84 8.03
C HIS A 23 14.47 -3.22 7.39
N GLU A 24 13.95 -4.25 8.08
CA GLU A 24 13.78 -5.59 7.53
C GLU A 24 12.53 -5.60 6.66
N VAL A 25 12.64 -6.08 5.42
CA VAL A 25 11.50 -6.19 4.50
C VAL A 25 11.02 -7.63 4.39
N VAL A 26 9.75 -7.85 4.70
CA VAL A 26 9.04 -9.12 4.53
C VAL A 26 8.04 -8.94 3.38
N GLU A 27 7.96 -9.89 2.45
CA GLU A 27 7.09 -9.75 1.27
C GLU A 27 5.94 -10.75 1.24
N ASN A 28 4.78 -10.31 0.73
CA ASN A 28 3.66 -11.14 0.31
C ASN A 28 3.06 -12.07 1.37
N ARG A 29 3.16 -11.69 2.65
CA ARG A 29 2.51 -12.39 3.76
C ARG A 29 1.12 -11.81 4.04
N TRP A 30 0.14 -12.30 3.30
CA TRP A 30 -1.27 -11.96 3.51
C TRP A 30 -1.92 -12.71 4.69
N ALA A 31 -1.25 -13.73 5.23
CA ALA A 31 -1.74 -14.53 6.35
C ALA A 31 -1.79 -13.72 7.66
N ALA A 32 -2.59 -14.20 8.61
CA ALA A 32 -2.94 -13.48 9.85
C ALA A 32 -1.79 -13.31 10.85
N ASP A 33 -0.67 -14.01 10.67
CA ASP A 33 0.50 -13.82 11.53
C ASP A 33 1.24 -12.53 11.15
N VAL A 34 0.80 -11.45 11.80
CA VAL A 34 1.39 -10.11 11.71
C VAL A 34 2.34 -9.85 12.88
N ALA A 35 2.75 -10.90 13.62
CA ALA A 35 3.61 -10.75 14.79
C ALA A 35 4.97 -10.14 14.41
N GLY A 36 5.34 -9.08 15.13
CA GLY A 36 6.58 -8.35 14.92
C GLY A 36 6.62 -7.48 13.65
N ILE A 37 5.51 -7.33 12.92
CA ILE A 37 5.40 -6.36 11.82
C ILE A 37 5.04 -4.99 12.39
N ASP A 38 5.75 -3.95 11.98
CA ASP A 38 5.53 -2.58 12.46
C ASP A 38 4.75 -1.72 11.45
N LEU A 39 4.74 -2.12 10.19
CA LEU A 39 4.07 -1.43 9.09
C LEU A 39 3.72 -2.42 7.97
N CYS A 40 2.51 -2.31 7.41
CA CYS A 40 2.14 -3.00 6.18
C CYS A 40 1.89 -1.99 5.05
N VAL A 41 2.52 -2.23 3.89
CA VAL A 41 2.29 -1.49 2.66
C VAL A 41 1.80 -2.44 1.57
N GLY A 42 0.66 -2.15 0.95
CA GLY A 42 0.08 -2.98 -0.09
C GLY A 42 -0.16 -2.25 -1.41
N ASP A 43 -0.25 -3.00 -2.51
CA ASP A 43 -0.73 -2.47 -3.79
C ASP A 43 -2.23 -2.16 -3.70
N PHE A 44 -2.61 -0.89 -3.88
CA PHE A 44 -4.00 -0.46 -3.83
C PHE A 44 -4.91 -1.22 -4.81
N VAL A 45 -4.41 -1.49 -6.02
CA VAL A 45 -5.19 -2.18 -7.06
C VAL A 45 -5.45 -3.62 -6.66
N ASP A 46 -4.45 -4.32 -6.14
CA ASP A 46 -4.58 -5.70 -5.65
C ASP A 46 -5.50 -5.77 -4.42
N CYS A 47 -5.32 -4.85 -3.47
CA CYS A 47 -6.19 -4.70 -2.30
C CYS A 47 -7.66 -4.53 -2.70
N THR A 48 -7.94 -3.71 -3.72
CA THR A 48 -9.30 -3.45 -4.18
C THR A 48 -9.88 -4.62 -4.97
N ARG A 49 -9.06 -5.32 -5.76
CA ARG A 49 -9.50 -6.51 -6.50
C ARG A 49 -9.81 -7.69 -5.58
N ASN A 50 -9.11 -7.81 -4.46
CA ASN A 50 -9.21 -8.91 -3.51
C ASN A 50 -9.82 -8.48 -2.16
N LEU A 51 -10.93 -7.74 -2.20
CA LEU A 51 -11.49 -7.05 -1.03
C LEU A 51 -11.70 -7.95 0.20
N ARG A 52 -12.18 -9.19 0.05
CA ARG A 52 -12.37 -10.11 1.18
C ARG A 52 -11.05 -10.41 1.90
N ARG A 53 -9.99 -10.68 1.13
CA ARG A 53 -8.63 -10.90 1.66
C ARG A 53 -8.12 -9.64 2.36
N THR A 54 -8.29 -8.49 1.71
CA THR A 54 -7.90 -7.18 2.25
C THR A 54 -8.59 -6.87 3.57
N LEU A 55 -9.90 -7.12 3.69
CA LEU A 55 -10.65 -6.89 4.92
C LEU A 55 -10.23 -7.84 6.04
N SER A 56 -10.00 -9.11 5.73
CA SER A 56 -9.48 -10.08 6.70
C SER A 56 -8.10 -9.64 7.23
N HIS A 57 -7.21 -9.27 6.32
CA HIS A 57 -5.86 -8.82 6.66
C HIS A 57 -5.88 -7.50 7.44
N ALA A 58 -6.71 -6.53 7.04
CA ALA A 58 -6.88 -5.26 7.75
C ALA A 58 -7.38 -5.47 9.19
N ARG A 59 -8.26 -6.45 9.42
CA ARG A 59 -8.68 -6.81 10.79
C ARG A 59 -7.52 -7.35 11.62
N ALA A 60 -6.73 -8.27 11.06
CA ALA A 60 -5.56 -8.83 11.74
C ALA A 60 -4.52 -7.73 12.08
N LEU A 61 -4.18 -6.89 11.11
CA LEU A 61 -3.28 -5.74 11.32
C LEU A 61 -3.80 -4.80 12.40
N ARG A 62 -5.10 -4.47 12.36
CA ARG A 62 -5.72 -3.59 13.36
C ARG A 62 -5.69 -4.19 14.76
N SER A 63 -5.94 -5.50 14.92
CA SER A 63 -5.83 -6.17 16.23
C SER A 63 -4.41 -6.13 16.79
N ALA A 64 -3.40 -6.13 15.92
CA ALA A 64 -1.99 -6.01 16.29
C ALA A 64 -1.49 -4.55 16.32
N ARG A 65 -2.37 -3.56 16.11
CA ARG A 65 -2.03 -2.12 16.01
C ARG A 65 -1.00 -1.79 14.93
N VAL A 66 -0.97 -2.58 13.86
CA VAL A 66 -0.09 -2.37 12.72
C VAL A 66 -0.80 -1.48 11.69
N PRO A 67 -0.23 -0.32 11.30
CA PRO A 67 -0.81 0.54 10.29
C PRO A 67 -0.77 -0.13 8.90
N PHE A 68 -1.88 -0.03 8.17
CA PHE A 68 -1.99 -0.52 6.78
C PHE A 68 -2.09 0.64 5.79
N ILE A 69 -1.07 0.82 4.96
CA ILE A 69 -1.00 1.84 3.92
C ILE A 69 -1.13 1.19 2.56
N ALA A 70 -2.05 1.64 1.71
CA ALA A 70 -2.07 1.22 0.31
C ALA A 70 -1.37 2.26 -0.58
N LEU A 71 -0.49 1.79 -1.46
CA LEU A 71 0.18 2.59 -2.47
C LEU A 71 -0.51 2.39 -3.82
N ASN A 72 -0.92 3.49 -4.46
CA ASN A 72 -1.37 3.53 -5.83
C ASN A 72 -0.23 4.06 -6.72
N ARG A 73 0.52 3.13 -7.33
CA ARG A 73 1.72 3.44 -8.11
C ARG A 73 1.42 4.10 -9.47
N ASP A 74 0.33 3.71 -10.13
CA ASP A 74 0.19 3.89 -11.59
C ASP A 74 -1.07 4.64 -11.99
N ALA A 75 -1.49 5.63 -11.22
CA ALA A 75 -2.83 6.17 -11.37
C ALA A 75 -3.04 6.91 -12.72
N ARG A 76 -3.54 6.19 -13.72
CA ARG A 76 -4.66 6.62 -14.59
C ARG A 76 -5.82 5.65 -14.36
N TRP A 77 -6.62 5.97 -13.34
CA TRP A 77 -7.90 5.34 -12.92
C TRP A 77 -7.91 3.83 -12.63
N HIS A 78 -7.02 3.41 -11.72
CA HIS A 78 -7.05 2.11 -11.02
C HIS A 78 -6.95 0.85 -11.88
N ARG A 79 -6.41 0.95 -13.11
CA ARG A 79 -6.19 -0.21 -13.99
C ARG A 79 -7.46 -1.05 -14.20
N GLY A 80 -8.60 -0.40 -14.47
CA GLY A 80 -9.86 -1.07 -14.79
C GLY A 80 -10.55 -1.75 -13.59
N VAL A 81 -10.23 -1.34 -12.36
CA VAL A 81 -10.99 -1.78 -11.19
C VAL A 81 -12.43 -1.26 -11.28
N HIS A 82 -13.39 -2.16 -11.09
CA HIS A 82 -14.81 -1.84 -11.17
C HIS A 82 -15.22 -0.77 -10.15
N PRO A 83 -16.00 0.27 -10.54
CA PRO A 83 -16.40 1.37 -9.64
C PRO A 83 -17.08 0.93 -8.35
N PHE A 84 -17.88 -0.13 -8.41
CA PHE A 84 -18.50 -0.72 -7.22
C PHE A 84 -17.46 -1.14 -6.16
N ARG A 85 -16.34 -1.75 -6.57
CA ARG A 85 -15.29 -2.18 -5.63
C ARG A 85 -14.55 -0.98 -5.04
N LEU A 86 -14.31 0.06 -5.83
CA LEU A 86 -13.77 1.34 -5.33
C LEU A 86 -14.74 1.97 -4.32
N GLY A 87 -16.05 1.88 -4.60
CA GLY A 87 -17.12 2.26 -3.68
C GLY A 87 -17.04 1.52 -2.36
N LEU A 88 -16.88 0.19 -2.40
CA LEU A 88 -16.74 -0.62 -1.20
C LEU A 88 -15.47 -0.31 -0.40
N VAL A 89 -14.31 -0.13 -1.05
CA VAL A 89 -13.08 0.24 -0.33
C VAL A 89 -13.24 1.60 0.34
N SER A 90 -13.85 2.56 -0.35
CA SER A 90 -14.11 3.89 0.19
C SER A 90 -15.09 3.86 1.37
N ALA A 91 -16.15 3.05 1.28
CA ALA A 91 -17.15 2.93 2.35
C ALA A 91 -16.64 2.14 3.56
N LEU A 92 -15.92 1.04 3.33
CA LEU A 92 -15.43 0.16 4.40
C LEU A 92 -14.14 0.67 5.05
N ALA A 93 -13.41 1.57 4.38
CA ALA A 93 -12.15 2.17 4.83
C ALA A 93 -11.19 1.15 5.50
N PRO A 94 -10.78 0.08 4.78
CA PRO A 94 -9.89 -0.93 5.35
C PRO A 94 -8.45 -0.44 5.55
N LEU A 95 -8.13 0.76 5.06
CA LEU A 95 -6.79 1.32 5.01
C LEU A 95 -6.65 2.46 6.01
N ASP A 96 -5.54 2.48 6.74
CA ASP A 96 -5.18 3.60 7.61
C ASP A 96 -4.57 4.76 6.81
N GLY A 97 -3.88 4.43 5.71
CA GLY A 97 -3.24 5.39 4.80
C GLY A 97 -3.43 5.04 3.32
N TYR A 98 -3.41 6.06 2.48
CA TYR A 98 -3.48 5.93 1.02
C TYR A 98 -2.41 6.81 0.39
N ALA A 99 -1.40 6.21 -0.23
CA ALA A 99 -0.34 6.92 -0.94
C ALA A 99 -0.62 6.91 -2.45
N THR A 100 -0.47 8.04 -3.12
CA THR A 100 -0.77 8.19 -4.55
C THR A 100 0.15 9.23 -5.20
N ASN A 101 0.45 9.05 -6.49
CA ASN A 101 1.13 10.05 -7.32
C ASN A 101 0.16 10.95 -8.10
N SER A 102 -1.16 10.79 -7.91
CA SER A 102 -2.19 11.61 -8.56
C SER A 102 -3.24 12.10 -7.55
N GLN A 103 -3.61 13.37 -7.67
CA GLN A 103 -4.74 14.00 -6.95
C GLN A 103 -6.00 14.16 -7.81
N GLN A 104 -6.02 13.65 -9.04
CA GLN A 104 -7.15 13.83 -9.96
C GLN A 104 -8.43 13.09 -9.53
N GLU A 105 -8.40 12.31 -8.45
CA GLU A 105 -9.54 11.56 -7.94
C GLU A 105 -10.19 12.24 -6.74
N GLY A 106 -11.51 12.47 -6.80
CA GLY A 106 -12.29 13.06 -5.71
C GLY A 106 -12.72 12.08 -4.62
N ARG A 107 -12.45 10.77 -4.77
CA ARG A 107 -12.85 9.72 -3.83
C ARG A 107 -11.77 9.53 -2.75
N ARG A 108 -12.19 9.37 -1.49
CA ARG A 108 -11.30 9.06 -0.36
C ARG A 108 -11.32 7.57 -0.04
N PHE A 109 -10.15 6.94 0.03
CA PHE A 109 -9.99 5.51 0.39
C PHE A 109 -9.44 5.29 1.81
N SER A 110 -8.95 6.35 2.44
CA SER A 110 -8.51 6.39 3.82
C SER A 110 -8.75 7.80 4.38
N ARG A 111 -8.56 7.98 5.70
CA ARG A 111 -8.58 9.31 6.33
C ARG A 111 -7.29 10.10 6.07
N ARG A 112 -6.20 9.42 5.71
CA ARG A 112 -4.87 10.01 5.51
C ARG A 112 -4.37 9.70 4.10
N THR A 113 -4.37 10.71 3.24
CA THR A 113 -3.80 10.62 1.90
C THR A 113 -2.40 11.22 1.90
N LEU A 114 -1.41 10.42 1.48
CA LEU A 114 -0.06 10.88 1.21
C LEU A 114 0.10 11.10 -0.30
N TYR A 115 0.38 12.34 -0.68
CA TYR A 115 0.67 12.67 -2.08
C TYR A 115 2.19 12.58 -2.32
N CYS A 116 2.59 11.68 -3.21
CA CYS A 116 3.98 11.42 -3.56
C CYS A 116 4.23 11.77 -5.04
N PRO A 117 4.27 13.06 -5.41
CA PRO A 117 4.60 13.44 -6.77
C PRO A 117 6.05 13.06 -7.05
N ASN A 118 6.31 12.37 -8.16
CA ASN A 118 7.66 12.04 -8.63
C ASN A 118 8.51 11.19 -7.67
N ALA A 119 7.90 10.38 -6.80
CA ALA A 119 8.65 9.38 -6.06
C ALA A 119 9.27 8.37 -7.04
N ALA A 120 10.57 8.53 -7.29
CA ALA A 120 11.34 7.74 -8.23
C ALA A 120 12.34 6.84 -7.48
N ARG A 121 12.69 5.71 -8.09
CA ARG A 121 13.70 4.81 -7.56
C ARG A 121 15.09 5.38 -7.87
N GLU A 122 15.77 5.90 -6.86
CA GLU A 122 17.07 6.59 -6.99
C GLU A 122 18.15 5.74 -7.67
N SER A 123 18.19 4.43 -7.38
CA SER A 123 19.17 3.51 -7.97
C SER A 123 19.03 3.35 -9.50
N VAL A 124 17.88 3.72 -10.06
CA VAL A 124 17.58 3.64 -11.51
C VAL A 124 17.61 5.03 -12.15
N TYR A 125 17.02 6.01 -11.47
CA TYR A 125 16.93 7.39 -11.93
C TYR A 125 17.88 8.22 -11.08
N ARG A 126 19.16 8.28 -11.48
CA ARG A 126 20.11 9.22 -10.88
C ARG A 126 19.62 10.64 -11.15
N VAL A 127 19.12 11.30 -10.11
CA VAL A 127 19.02 12.76 -10.09
C VAL A 127 20.35 13.23 -9.53
N THR A 128 21.32 13.46 -10.43
CA THR A 128 22.56 14.15 -10.03
C THR A 128 22.13 15.56 -9.62
N LEU A 129 22.26 15.89 -8.33
CA LEU A 129 22.15 17.26 -7.83
C LEU A 129 23.45 18.01 -8.11
#